data_AF-A0A2G8JJ74-F1
#
_entry.id   AF-A0A2G8JJ74-F1
#
_cell.length_a   1.000
_cell.length_b   1.000
_cell.length_c   1.000
_cell.angle_alpha   90.00
_cell.angle_beta   90.00
_cell.angle_gamma   90.00
#
_symmetry.space_group_name_H-M   'P 1'
#
loop_
_entity.id
_entity.type
_entity.pdbx_description
1 polymer ?
#
loop_
_entity_poly.entity_id
_entity_poly.type
_entity_poly.pdbx_seq_one_letter_code
_entity_poly.pdbx_strand_id
1 'polypeptide(L)'
;MLGVRITNDNFIDSLSNGVLLCKLAQLIQGKVAERCGAGKNNNNLPTKKIRFHERAPAESFIARDNVATFLSWCREFGLADTCLFETDDLVLQKGPKNVLVCVYELARMGCKYDIEPPALLKLEKEIEREEKNPRPPSGKSKKTIGKLDKE
;
A
#
# COMPACT_ATOMS: atom_id res chain seq x y z
N MET A 1 4.41 10.33 10.64
CA MET A 1 3.11 9.63 10.53
C MET A 1 1.98 10.66 10.48
N LEU A 2 0.81 10.32 9.93
CA LEU A 2 -0.31 11.26 9.74
C LEU A 2 -1.02 11.70 11.04
N GLY A 3 -0.77 11.04 12.17
CA GLY A 3 -1.31 11.45 13.48
C GLY A 3 -2.84 11.28 13.62
N VAL A 4 -3.46 10.44 12.80
CA VAL A 4 -4.91 10.19 12.78
C VAL A 4 -5.20 8.76 13.23
N ARG A 5 -6.24 8.57 14.05
CA ARG A 5 -6.72 7.25 14.47
C ARG A 5 -7.75 6.72 13.47
N ILE A 6 -7.33 5.76 12.65
CA ILE A 6 -8.18 5.08 11.68
C ILE A 6 -8.50 3.67 12.20
N THR A 7 -9.77 3.28 12.14
CA THR A 7 -10.30 1.95 12.47
C THR A 7 -10.99 1.36 11.24
N ASN A 8 -11.36 0.08 11.28
CA ASN A 8 -12.10 -0.55 10.19
C ASN A 8 -13.43 0.16 9.89
N ASP A 9 -14.13 0.61 10.95
CA ASP A 9 -15.45 1.22 10.82
C ASP A 9 -15.41 2.65 10.27
N ASN A 10 -14.27 3.36 10.43
CA ASN A 10 -14.16 4.77 10.03
C ASN A 10 -13.22 4.99 8.83
N PHE A 11 -12.70 3.93 8.23
CA PHE A 11 -11.66 4.01 7.21
C PHE A 11 -12.10 4.85 6.01
N ILE A 12 -13.24 4.51 5.41
CA ILE A 12 -13.75 5.20 4.22
C ILE A 12 -14.18 6.63 4.57
N ASP A 13 -14.91 6.80 5.68
CA ASP A 13 -15.36 8.11 6.13
C ASP A 13 -14.21 9.09 6.38
N SER A 14 -13.11 8.60 6.98
CA SER A 14 -11.91 9.40 7.24
C SER A 14 -11.21 9.86 5.95
N LEU A 15 -11.36 9.11 4.86
CA LEU A 15 -10.77 9.42 3.56
C LEU A 15 -11.71 10.23 2.66
N SER A 16 -13.01 10.27 2.95
CA SER A 16 -14.09 10.76 2.07
C SER A 16 -13.91 12.17 1.50
N ASN A 17 -13.16 13.06 2.18
CA ASN A 17 -12.88 14.41 1.71
C ASN A 17 -11.55 14.58 0.93
N GLY A 18 -10.81 13.48 0.73
CA GLY A 18 -9.55 13.42 0.00
C GLY A 18 -8.33 14.02 0.70
N VAL A 19 -8.49 14.70 1.84
CA VAL A 19 -7.38 15.39 2.54
C VAL A 19 -6.31 14.42 3.00
N LEU A 20 -6.71 13.32 3.66
CA LEU A 20 -5.77 12.33 4.16
C LEU A 20 -5.04 11.60 3.03
N LEU A 21 -5.69 11.39 1.88
CA LEU A 21 -5.07 10.81 0.69
C LEU A 21 -3.98 11.72 0.13
N CYS A 22 -4.25 13.02 -0.02
CA CYS A 22 -3.23 13.97 -0.46
C CYS A 22 -2.06 14.08 0.52
N LYS A 23 -2.33 14.07 1.84
CA LYS A 23 -1.26 14.05 2.86
C LYS A 23 -0.44 12.77 2.81
N LEU A 24 -1.07 11.62 2.58
CA LEU A 24 -0.38 10.34 2.39
C LEU A 24 0.57 10.41 1.18
N ALA A 25 0.07 10.92 0.04
CA ALA A 25 0.88 11.11 -1.16
C ALA A 25 2.07 12.04 -0.91
N GLN A 26 1.88 13.15 -0.18
CA GLN A 26 2.97 14.06 0.19
C GLN A 26 4.03 13.36 1.06
N LEU A 27 3.61 12.55 2.04
CA LEU A 27 4.53 11.78 2.88
C LEU A 27 5.33 10.77 2.07
N ILE A 28 4.68 10.04 1.16
CA ILE A 28 5.35 9.08 0.29
C ILE A 28 6.36 9.83 -0.60
N GLN A 29 5.94 10.89 -1.28
CA GLN A 29 6.81 11.70 -2.12
C GLN A 29 8.03 12.24 -1.36
N GLY A 30 7.85 12.70 -0.12
CA GLY A 30 8.95 13.14 0.74
C GLY A 30 9.94 12.01 1.06
N LYS A 31 9.44 10.84 1.46
CA LYS A 31 10.27 9.65 1.74
C LYS A 31 11.06 9.19 0.53
N VAL A 32 10.43 9.24 -0.64
CA VAL A 32 11.09 8.91 -1.90
C VAL A 32 12.18 9.92 -2.23
N ALA A 33 11.94 11.22 -2.05
CA ALA A 33 12.94 12.25 -2.27
C ALA A 33 14.16 12.10 -1.34
N GLU A 34 13.93 11.78 -0.06
CA GLU A 34 15.01 11.48 0.92
C GLU A 34 15.89 10.31 0.45
N ARG A 35 15.28 9.24 -0.08
CA ARG A 35 16.01 8.04 -0.49
C ARG A 35 16.73 8.19 -1.83
N CYS A 36 16.18 8.98 -2.75
CA CYS A 36 16.68 9.11 -4.12
C CYS A 36 17.67 10.26 -4.36
N GLY A 37 18.07 11.00 -3.31
CA GLY A 37 18.86 12.25 -3.37
C GLY A 37 19.70 12.47 -4.64
N ALA A 38 19.38 13.54 -5.38
CA ALA A 38 20.05 14.23 -6.50
C ALA A 38 20.84 13.45 -7.60
N GLY A 39 21.09 12.15 -7.48
CA GLY A 39 22.14 11.45 -8.24
C GLY A 39 21.75 10.10 -8.83
N LYS A 40 20.47 9.70 -8.78
CA LYS A 40 19.99 8.53 -9.53
C LYS A 40 18.82 8.94 -10.41
N ASN A 41 18.93 8.59 -11.70
CA ASN A 41 18.02 8.89 -12.81
C ASN A 41 16.60 8.36 -12.59
N ASN A 42 15.87 8.91 -11.63
CA ASN A 42 14.45 8.69 -11.46
C ASN A 42 13.67 9.80 -12.16
N ASN A 43 13.78 9.84 -13.50
CA ASN A 43 12.95 10.73 -14.33
C ASN A 43 11.45 10.41 -14.25
N ASN A 44 11.06 9.36 -13.51
CA ASN A 44 9.71 8.82 -13.51
C ASN A 44 8.99 8.92 -12.16
N LEU A 45 9.47 9.77 -11.25
CA LEU A 45 8.80 10.01 -9.97
C LEU A 45 8.15 11.41 -9.93
N PRO A 46 6.97 11.54 -9.31
CA PRO A 46 6.29 12.82 -9.18
C PRO A 46 7.10 13.77 -8.30
N THR A 47 7.52 14.90 -8.89
CA THR A 47 8.24 15.98 -8.20
C THR A 47 7.35 17.20 -7.94
N LYS A 48 6.18 17.26 -8.59
CA LYS A 48 5.25 18.38 -8.44
C LYS A 48 4.72 18.46 -7.02
N LYS A 49 4.51 19.69 -6.56
CA LYS A 49 3.88 19.94 -5.25
C LYS A 49 2.39 19.58 -5.34
N ILE A 50 1.97 18.64 -4.50
CA ILE A 50 0.57 18.27 -4.33
C ILE A 50 -0.17 19.41 -3.63
N ARG A 51 -1.15 20.01 -4.31
CA ARG A 51 -1.99 21.10 -3.79
C ARG A 51 -3.41 20.58 -3.60
N PHE A 52 -3.99 20.78 -2.41
CA PHE A 52 -5.33 20.31 -2.08
C PHE A 52 -5.97 21.23 -1.04
N HIS A 53 -7.28 21.13 -0.87
CA HIS A 53 -8.06 21.92 0.08
C HIS A 53 -8.14 21.21 1.44
N GLU A 54 -7.50 21.77 2.47
CA GLU A 54 -7.41 21.14 3.81
C GLU A 54 -8.75 21.05 4.55
N ARG A 55 -9.73 21.87 4.18
CA ARG A 55 -11.06 21.96 4.82
C ARG A 55 -12.19 21.63 3.86
N ALA A 56 -11.96 20.67 2.96
CA ALA A 56 -12.99 20.20 2.05
C ALA A 56 -14.13 19.52 2.83
N PRO A 57 -15.39 19.95 2.65
CA PRO A 57 -16.55 19.21 3.15
C PRO A 57 -16.62 17.85 2.45
N ALA A 58 -17.02 16.79 3.18
CA ALA A 58 -17.32 15.50 2.57
C ALA A 58 -18.47 15.63 1.55
N GLU A 59 -18.55 14.70 0.60
CA GLU A 59 -19.57 14.68 -0.47
C GLU A 59 -19.62 15.93 -1.38
N SER A 60 -18.61 16.81 -1.31
CA SER A 60 -18.56 18.05 -2.08
C SER A 60 -17.73 17.96 -3.36
N PHE A 61 -17.90 18.92 -4.28
CA PHE A 61 -17.01 19.07 -5.43
C PHE A 61 -15.56 19.32 -5.02
N ILE A 62 -15.32 20.02 -3.92
CA ILE A 62 -13.97 20.27 -3.39
C ILE A 62 -13.33 18.95 -2.90
N ALA A 63 -14.13 18.05 -2.30
CA ALA A 63 -13.66 16.71 -1.97
C ALA A 63 -13.28 15.92 -3.23
N ARG A 64 -14.09 16.01 -4.29
CA ARG A 64 -13.75 15.38 -5.59
C ARG A 64 -12.44 15.92 -6.16
N ASP A 65 -12.19 17.22 -6.09
CA ASP A 65 -10.94 17.83 -6.57
C ASP A 65 -9.71 17.35 -5.77
N ASN A 66 -9.84 17.21 -4.45
CA ASN A 66 -8.79 16.60 -3.63
C ASN A 66 -8.52 15.16 -4.05
N VAL A 67 -9.57 14.35 -4.23
CA VAL A 67 -9.43 12.95 -4.66
C VAL A 67 -8.83 12.86 -6.06
N ALA A 68 -9.24 13.71 -6.99
CA ALA A 68 -8.68 13.78 -8.34
C ALA A 68 -7.18 14.15 -8.31
N THR A 69 -6.79 15.07 -7.43
CA THR A 69 -5.38 15.42 -7.20
C THR A 69 -4.58 14.20 -6.74
N PHE A 70 -5.10 13.44 -5.77
CA PHE A 70 -4.47 12.20 -5.31
C PHE A 70 -4.35 11.17 -6.43
N LEU A 71 -5.42 10.91 -7.18
CA LEU A 71 -5.43 9.94 -8.27
C LEU A 71 -4.46 10.33 -9.40
N SER A 72 -4.38 11.62 -9.74
CA SER A 72 -3.39 12.12 -10.70
C SER A 72 -1.96 11.87 -10.21
N TRP A 73 -1.71 12.10 -8.92
CA TRP A 73 -0.40 11.83 -8.34
C TRP A 73 -0.07 10.32 -8.35
N CYS A 74 -1.04 9.45 -8.04
CA CYS A 74 -0.83 8.00 -8.11
C CYS A 74 -0.44 7.52 -9.51
N ARG A 75 -1.03 8.09 -10.57
CA ARG A 75 -0.62 7.81 -11.96
C ARG A 75 0.82 8.23 -12.21
N GLU A 76 1.20 9.44 -11.81
CA GLU A 76 2.58 9.92 -11.93
C GLU A 76 3.56 9.06 -11.11
N PHE A 77 3.12 8.52 -9.97
CA PHE A 77 3.90 7.61 -9.14
C PHE A 77 4.06 6.20 -9.76
N GLY A 78 3.27 5.87 -10.78
CA GLY A 78 3.35 4.62 -11.51
C GLY A 78 2.34 3.54 -11.07
N LEU A 79 1.26 3.91 -10.36
CA LEU A 79 0.13 2.97 -10.19
C LEU A 79 -0.54 2.72 -11.54
N ALA A 80 -0.87 1.46 -11.80
CA ALA A 80 -1.66 1.08 -12.98
C ALA A 80 -3.08 1.63 -12.86
N ASP A 81 -3.67 2.09 -13.98
CA ASP A 81 -5.04 2.61 -14.00
C ASP A 81 -6.07 1.58 -13.53
N THR A 82 -5.80 0.28 -13.71
CA THR A 82 -6.65 -0.82 -13.21
C THR A 82 -6.70 -0.91 -11.69
N CYS A 83 -5.76 -0.28 -10.98
CA CYS A 83 -5.73 -0.22 -9.52
C CYS A 83 -6.27 1.10 -8.98
N LEU A 84 -6.59 2.07 -9.84
CA LEU A 84 -7.14 3.36 -9.44
C LEU A 84 -8.66 3.28 -9.32
N PHE A 85 -9.19 3.97 -8.32
CA PHE A 85 -10.62 4.16 -8.14
C PHE A 85 -11.08 5.47 -8.79
N GLU A 86 -12.40 5.66 -8.93
CA GLU A 86 -12.99 6.90 -9.42
C GLU A 86 -13.32 7.87 -8.28
N THR A 87 -13.36 9.18 -8.52
CA THR A 87 -13.68 10.15 -7.45
C THR A 87 -14.99 9.84 -6.72
N ASP A 88 -15.99 9.37 -7.46
CA ASP A 88 -17.30 8.97 -6.94
C ASP A 88 -17.26 7.69 -6.08
N ASP A 89 -16.28 6.80 -6.28
CA ASP A 89 -16.13 5.59 -5.46
C ASP A 89 -15.86 5.92 -4.00
N LEU A 90 -15.21 7.06 -3.73
CA LEU A 90 -14.90 7.56 -2.40
C LEU A 90 -15.85 8.65 -1.95
N VAL A 91 -16.02 9.71 -2.76
CA VAL A 91 -16.78 10.89 -2.34
C VAL A 91 -18.26 10.59 -2.17
N LEU A 92 -18.81 9.70 -3.00
CA LEU A 92 -20.18 9.20 -2.87
C LEU A 92 -20.23 7.76 -2.31
N GLN A 93 -19.10 7.25 -1.85
CA GLN A 93 -18.95 5.89 -1.30
C GLN A 93 -19.52 4.77 -2.20
N LYS A 94 -19.50 4.93 -3.53
CA LYS A 94 -20.03 3.94 -4.47
C LYS A 94 -19.15 2.70 -4.62
N GLY A 95 -17.86 2.81 -4.29
CA GLY A 95 -16.85 1.79 -4.55
C GLY A 95 -15.77 1.69 -3.46
N PRO A 96 -16.13 1.50 -2.19
CA PRO A 96 -15.15 1.48 -1.08
C PRO A 96 -14.07 0.39 -1.24
N LYS A 97 -14.41 -0.73 -1.90
CA LYS A 97 -13.44 -1.80 -2.23
C LYS A 97 -12.37 -1.32 -3.20
N ASN A 98 -12.73 -0.51 -4.21
CA ASN A 98 -11.77 0.05 -5.17
C ASN A 98 -10.78 0.98 -4.45
N VAL A 99 -11.28 1.79 -3.51
CA VAL A 99 -10.46 2.67 -2.66
C VAL A 99 -9.45 1.86 -1.85
N LEU A 100 -9.89 0.77 -1.21
CA LEU A 100 -9.03 -0.11 -0.42
C LEU A 100 -7.93 -0.73 -1.28
N VAL A 101 -8.26 -1.26 -2.45
CA VAL A 101 -7.29 -1.86 -3.38
C VAL A 101 -6.25 -0.82 -3.82
N CYS A 102 -6.67 0.39 -4.17
CA CYS A 102 -5.77 1.46 -4.58
C CYS A 102 -4.78 1.84 -3.46
N VAL A 103 -5.27 2.05 -2.24
CA VAL A 103 -4.42 2.41 -1.10
C VAL A 103 -3.47 1.26 -0.73
N TYR A 104 -3.94 0.02 -0.85
CA TYR A 104 -3.12 -1.17 -0.61
C TYR A 104 -1.97 -1.29 -1.62
N GLU A 105 -2.27 -1.17 -2.91
CA GLU A 105 -1.25 -1.24 -3.97
C GLU A 105 -0.25 -0.09 -3.84
N LEU A 106 -0.70 1.10 -3.46
CA LEU A 106 0.20 2.22 -3.15
C LEU A 106 1.14 1.90 -1.99
N ALA A 107 0.64 1.28 -0.92
CA ALA A 107 1.46 0.85 0.21
C ALA A 107 2.48 -0.25 -0.18
N ARG A 108 2.07 -1.17 -1.05
CA ARG A 108 2.95 -2.19 -1.64
C ARG A 108 4.11 -1.56 -2.41
N MET A 109 3.82 -0.58 -3.27
CA MET A 109 4.85 0.15 -4.00
C MET A 109 5.76 0.97 -3.08
N GLY A 110 5.20 1.57 -2.02
CA GLY A 110 5.93 2.32 -0.99
C GLY A 110 7.02 1.53 -0.29
N CYS A 111 6.90 0.20 -0.19
CA CYS A 111 7.90 -0.67 0.42
C CYS A 111 9.30 -0.54 -0.22
N LYS A 112 9.38 -0.18 -1.51
CA LYS A 112 10.65 0.06 -2.21
C LYS A 112 11.41 1.27 -1.66
N TYR A 113 10.75 2.10 -0.86
CA TYR A 113 11.24 3.38 -0.35
C TYR A 113 11.26 3.45 1.18
N ASP A 114 11.39 2.30 1.86
CA ASP A 114 11.44 2.15 3.32
C ASP A 114 10.20 2.66 4.05
N ILE A 115 9.07 2.73 3.34
CA ILE A 115 7.76 2.89 3.96
C ILE A 115 7.35 1.52 4.47
N GLU A 116 7.12 1.43 5.78
CA GLU A 116 6.82 0.15 6.42
C GLU A 116 5.58 -0.50 5.77
N PRO A 117 5.69 -1.75 5.30
CA PRO A 117 4.57 -2.46 4.70
C PRO A 117 3.44 -2.64 5.72
N PRO A 118 2.16 -2.51 5.29
CA PRO A 118 1.04 -3.11 6.00
C PRO A 118 1.36 -4.55 6.41
N ALA A 119 0.90 -4.97 7.59
CA ALA A 119 1.18 -6.31 8.11
C ALA A 119 0.82 -7.42 7.12
N LEU A 120 -0.26 -7.24 6.34
CA LEU A 120 -0.69 -8.15 5.28
C LEU A 120 0.39 -8.39 4.21
N LEU A 121 1.09 -7.33 3.78
CA LEU A 121 2.19 -7.43 2.81
C LEU A 121 3.41 -8.19 3.36
N LYS A 122 3.61 -8.17 4.69
CA LYS A 122 4.66 -8.98 5.33
C LYS A 122 4.31 -10.47 5.22
N LEU A 123 3.03 -10.82 5.45
CA LEU A 123 2.50 -12.17 5.32
C LEU A 123 2.53 -12.67 3.87
N GLU A 124 2.10 -11.85 2.90
CA GLU A 124 2.16 -12.21 1.47
C GLU A 124 3.59 -12.60 1.05
N LYS A 125 4.58 -11.78 1.44
CA LYS A 125 6.00 -12.06 1.15
C LYS A 125 6.56 -13.27 1.89
N GLU A 126 5.96 -13.65 3.02
CA GLU A 126 6.31 -14.87 3.74
C GLU A 126 5.76 -16.10 3.00
N ILE A 127 4.50 -16.05 2.56
CA ILE A 127 3.85 -17.09 1.76
C ILE A 127 4.60 -17.32 0.44
N GLU A 128 4.89 -16.26 -0.34
CA GLU A 128 5.65 -16.36 -1.60
C GLU A 128 7.03 -17.01 -1.40
N ARG A 129 7.66 -16.81 -0.23
CA ARG A 129 8.96 -17.41 0.12
C ARG A 129 8.83 -18.91 0.43
N GLU A 130 7.76 -19.31 1.12
CA GLU A 130 7.50 -20.72 1.41
C GLU A 130 7.12 -21.52 0.15
N GLU A 131 6.33 -20.94 -0.75
CA GLU A 131 5.95 -21.59 -2.02
C GLU A 131 7.15 -21.78 -2.95
N LYS A 132 8.09 -20.83 -2.97
CA LYS A 132 9.31 -20.92 -3.77
C LYS A 132 10.33 -21.91 -3.22
N ASN A 133 10.27 -22.21 -1.91
CA ASN A 133 11.15 -23.18 -1.26
C ASN A 133 10.33 -24.18 -0.44
N PRO A 134 9.57 -25.08 -1.11
CA PRO A 134 8.70 -26.02 -0.44
C PRO A 134 9.54 -26.85 0.52
N ARG A 135 9.11 -26.90 1.79
CA ARG A 135 9.78 -27.72 2.81
C ARG A 135 9.78 -29.16 2.28
N PRO A 136 10.93 -29.86 2.25
CA PRO A 136 10.93 -31.27 1.86
C PRO A 136 9.97 -32.01 2.79
N PRO A 137 9.16 -32.96 2.26
CA PRO A 137 8.23 -33.70 3.10
C PRO A 137 9.06 -34.36 4.21
N SER A 138 8.71 -34.06 5.46
CA SER A 138 9.33 -34.67 6.62
C SER A 138 9.10 -36.18 6.54
N GLY A 139 10.10 -36.90 6.05
CA GLY A 139 10.08 -38.35 5.95
C GLY A 139 9.88 -38.94 7.35
N LYS A 140 8.82 -39.75 7.50
CA LYS A 140 8.55 -40.52 8.71
C LYS A 140 9.83 -41.27 9.12
N SER A 141 10.33 -41.01 10.32
CA SER A 141 11.49 -41.71 10.90
C SER A 141 11.28 -43.22 10.80
N LYS A 142 12.06 -43.90 9.95
CA LYS A 142 12.20 -45.36 10.02
C LYS A 142 12.90 -45.66 11.35
N LYS A 143 12.16 -46.18 12.33
CA LYS A 143 12.75 -46.80 13.51
C LYS A 143 13.54 -48.03 13.05
N THR A 144 14.85 -47.88 12.95
CA THR A 144 15.78 -49.01 12.85
C THR A 144 15.80 -49.68 14.23
N ILE A 145 15.09 -50.80 14.39
CA ILE A 145 15.26 -51.67 15.56
C ILE A 145 16.62 -52.36 15.40
N GLY A 146 17.47 -52.15 16.41
CA GLY A 146 18.87 -52.53 16.41
C GLY A 146 19.12 -54.03 16.38
N LYS A 147 20.23 -54.38 15.75
CA LYS A 147 20.99 -55.62 15.99
C LYS A 147 21.30 -55.76 17.48
N LEU A 148 21.07 -56.96 18.01
CA LEU A 148 21.81 -57.48 19.16
C LEU A 148 22.46 -58.79 18.71
N ASP A 149 23.79 -58.79 18.66
CA ASP A 149 24.64 -59.93 18.33
C ASP A 149 24.93 -60.76 19.61
N LYS A 150 25.17 -62.08 19.40
CA LYS A 150 25.87 -63.08 20.28
C LYS A 150 25.08 -63.57 21.50
N GLU A 151 25.04 -64.85 21.87
CA GLU A 151 25.89 -66.04 21.65
C GLU A 151 25.13 -67.25 21.07
#